data_AF-A0AAW0M4T3-F1
#
_entry.id   AF-A0AAW0M4T3-F1
#
_cell.length_a   1.000
_cell.length_b   1.000
_cell.length_c   1.000
_cell.angle_alpha   90.00
_cell.angle_beta   90.00
_cell.angle_gamma   90.00
#
_symmetry.space_group_name_H-M   'P 1'
#
loop_
_entity.id
_entity.type
_entity.pdbx_description
1 polymer ?
#
loop_
_entity_poly.entity_id
_entity_poly.type
_entity_poly.pdbx_seq_one_letter_code
_entity_poly.pdbx_strand_id
1 'polypeptide(L)'
;MHLLSLFKRKAEEGQLLDMVDKSSEDLQLYGEEVVTMLRVAAWCLQSHFIRRPPMSVVVKVLEGVMHVEDNLDYNFSSPPALRENTAAVHNEGALEAATPLLPEELSGPR
;
A
#
# COMPACT_ATOMS: atom_id res chain seq x y z
N MET A 1 -19.65 6.98 0.79
CA MET A 1 -18.96 5.68 1.02
C MET A 1 -17.54 5.83 0.50
N HIS A 2 -16.53 5.60 1.34
CA HIS A 2 -15.14 5.70 0.94
C HIS A 2 -14.61 4.31 0.55
N LEU A 3 -13.99 4.18 -0.63
CA LEU A 3 -13.61 2.88 -1.20
C LEU A 3 -12.69 2.08 -0.26
N LEU A 4 -11.70 2.73 0.35
CA LEU A 4 -10.78 2.06 1.27
C LEU A 4 -11.47 1.55 2.54
N SER A 5 -12.51 2.24 3.00
CA SER A 5 -13.30 1.79 4.16
C SER A 5 -14.16 0.59 3.82
N LEU A 6 -14.74 0.56 2.61
CA LEU A 6 -15.44 -0.62 2.10
C LEU A 6 -14.49 -1.79 1.92
N PHE A 7 -13.31 -1.53 1.36
CA PHE A 7 -12.28 -2.54 1.12
C PHE A 7 -11.83 -3.20 2.41
N LYS A 8 -11.50 -2.40 3.43
CA LYS A 8 -11.17 -2.90 4.77
C LYS A 8 -12.26 -3.84 5.30
N ARG A 9 -13.51 -3.38 5.31
CA ARG A 9 -14.65 -4.18 5.79
C ARG A 9 -14.79 -5.49 5.02
N LYS A 10 -14.72 -5.44 3.68
CA LYS A 10 -14.87 -6.64 2.84
C LYS A 10 -13.71 -7.62 2.99
N ALA A 11 -12.50 -7.13 3.25
CA ALA A 11 -11.36 -7.98 3.59
C ALA A 11 -11.57 -8.70 4.93
N GLU A 12 -11.99 -7.97 5.97
CA GLU A 12 -12.28 -8.51 7.31
C GLU A 12 -13.43 -9.54 7.29
N GLU A 13 -14.43 -9.34 6.42
CA GLU A 13 -15.55 -10.26 6.21
C GLU A 13 -15.19 -11.49 5.35
N GLY A 14 -13.99 -11.53 4.74
CA GLY A 14 -13.61 -12.57 3.78
C GLY A 14 -14.39 -12.50 2.45
N GLN A 15 -14.96 -11.34 2.13
CA GLN A 15 -15.88 -11.10 1.01
C GLN A 15 -15.27 -10.20 -0.07
N LEU A 16 -13.97 -10.35 -0.35
CA LEU A 16 -13.29 -9.51 -1.34
C LEU A 16 -13.88 -9.62 -2.75
N LEU A 17 -14.42 -10.78 -3.12
CA LEU A 17 -15.11 -10.97 -4.41
C LEU A 17 -16.34 -10.06 -4.58
N ASP A 18 -16.99 -9.63 -3.49
CA ASP A 18 -18.13 -8.72 -3.58
C ASP A 18 -17.75 -7.32 -4.08
N MET A 19 -16.45 -6.99 -4.08
CA MET A 19 -15.93 -5.73 -4.61
C MET A 19 -15.75 -5.75 -6.13
N VAL A 20 -15.80 -6.94 -6.74
CA VAL A 20 -15.58 -7.12 -8.17
C VAL A 20 -16.83 -6.71 -8.95
N ASP A 21 -16.63 -6.08 -10.10
CA ASP A 21 -17.72 -5.67 -10.98
C ASP A 21 -18.47 -6.91 -11.51
N LYS A 22 -19.75 -7.01 -11.13
CA LYS A 22 -20.64 -8.11 -11.52
C LYS A 22 -21.05 -8.10 -12.99
N SER A 23 -20.72 -7.04 -13.72
CA SER A 23 -20.92 -6.98 -15.17
C SER A 23 -19.75 -7.56 -15.96
N SER A 24 -18.60 -7.78 -15.32
CA SER A 24 -17.45 -8.43 -15.94
C SER A 24 -17.52 -9.94 -15.74
N GLU A 25 -17.77 -10.66 -16.84
CA GLU A 25 -17.78 -12.13 -16.84
C GLU A 25 -16.38 -12.69 -16.57
N ASP A 26 -15.34 -12.10 -17.16
CA ASP A 26 -13.95 -12.53 -16.98
C ASP A 26 -13.51 -12.41 -15.51
N LEU A 27 -13.76 -11.26 -14.87
CA LEU A 27 -13.36 -11.06 -13.48
C LEU A 27 -14.14 -11.96 -12.50
N GLN A 28 -15.33 -12.42 -12.88
CA GLN A 28 -16.09 -13.42 -12.11
C GLN A 28 -15.56 -14.83 -12.33
N LEU A 29 -15.13 -15.16 -13.55
CA LEU A 29 -14.56 -16.46 -13.87
C LEU A 29 -13.22 -16.69 -13.16
N TYR A 30 -12.36 -15.66 -13.11
CA TYR A 30 -11.03 -15.67 -12.49
C TYR A 30 -11.04 -15.11 -11.06
N GLY A 31 -12.01 -15.54 -10.25
CA GLY A 31 -12.25 -14.96 -8.93
C GLY A 31 -11.05 -15.06 -7.98
N GLU A 32 -10.34 -16.19 -7.97
CA GLU A 32 -9.17 -16.39 -7.10
C GLU A 32 -8.01 -15.46 -7.46
N GLU A 33 -7.74 -15.29 -8.76
CA GLU A 33 -6.73 -14.37 -9.26
C GLU A 33 -7.12 -12.92 -8.93
N VAL A 34 -8.38 -12.55 -9.07
CA VAL A 34 -8.86 -11.21 -8.72
C VAL A 34 -8.74 -10.94 -7.21
N VAL A 35 -9.05 -11.92 -6.36
CA VAL A 35 -8.82 -11.81 -4.91
C VAL A 35 -7.33 -11.62 -4.62
N THR A 36 -6.46 -12.34 -5.33
CA THR A 36 -5.01 -12.17 -5.20
C THR A 36 -4.57 -10.77 -5.61
N MET A 37 -5.11 -10.22 -6.70
CA MET A 37 -4.87 -8.84 -7.14
C MET A 37 -5.33 -7.81 -6.09
N LEU A 38 -6.47 -8.04 -5.45
CA LEU A 38 -6.93 -7.21 -4.34
C LEU A 38 -5.97 -7.31 -3.15
N ARG A 39 -5.46 -8.50 -2.81
CA ARG A 39 -4.43 -8.64 -1.76
C ARG A 39 -3.14 -7.89 -2.13
N VAL A 40 -2.68 -7.94 -3.38
CA VAL A 40 -1.54 -7.14 -3.87
C VAL A 40 -1.82 -5.64 -3.70
N ALA A 41 -3.01 -5.18 -4.07
CA ALA A 41 -3.40 -3.78 -3.88
C ALA A 41 -3.35 -3.38 -2.40
N ALA A 42 -3.88 -4.21 -1.49
CA ALA A 42 -3.82 -3.97 -0.05
C ALA A 42 -2.38 -3.94 0.49
N TRP A 43 -1.47 -4.74 -0.08
CA TRP A 43 -0.05 -4.73 0.28
C TRP A 43 0.66 -3.45 -0.18
N CYS A 44 0.33 -2.94 -1.36
CA CYS A 44 0.86 -1.66 -1.86
C CYS A 44 0.28 -0.45 -1.11
N LEU A 45 -0.94 -0.56 -0.60
CA LEU A 45 -1.67 0.49 0.11
C LEU A 45 -1.37 0.57 1.61
N GLN A 46 -0.43 -0.23 2.13
CA GLN A 46 -0.07 -0.21 3.55
C GLN A 46 0.23 1.22 4.04
N SER A 47 -0.35 1.60 5.17
CA SER A 47 -0.16 2.93 5.75
C SER A 47 1.30 3.18 6.14
N HIS A 48 1.95 2.17 6.73
CA HIS A 48 3.38 2.16 7.00
C HIS A 48 4.18 1.80 5.73
N PHE A 49 4.98 2.74 5.25
CA PHE A 49 5.76 2.57 4.01
C PHE A 49 6.72 1.38 4.05
N ILE A 50 7.30 1.06 5.22
CA ILE A 50 8.20 -0.10 5.41
C ILE A 50 7.53 -1.45 5.15
N ARG A 51 6.19 -1.50 5.18
CA ARG A 51 5.41 -2.71 4.94
C ARG A 51 4.99 -2.86 3.49
N ARG A 52 5.24 -1.84 2.65
CA ARG A 52 4.92 -1.89 1.22
C ARG A 52 5.98 -2.73 0.50
N PRO A 53 5.60 -3.60 -0.43
CA PRO A 53 6.55 -4.38 -1.20
C PRO A 53 7.31 -3.48 -2.20
N PRO A 54 8.58 -3.78 -2.49
CA PRO A 54 9.25 -3.17 -3.64
C PRO A 54 8.58 -3.64 -4.94
N MET A 55 8.65 -2.82 -6.00
CA MET A 55 8.01 -3.13 -7.28
C MET A 55 8.49 -4.47 -7.86
N SER A 56 9.76 -4.82 -7.66
CA SER A 56 10.33 -6.10 -8.09
C SER A 56 9.65 -7.32 -7.44
N VAL A 57 9.19 -7.20 -6.19
CA VAL A 57 8.43 -8.26 -5.51
C VAL A 57 7.01 -8.33 -6.04
N VAL A 58 6.36 -7.18 -6.24
CA VAL A 58 5.01 -7.13 -6.82
C VAL A 58 4.98 -7.80 -8.20
N VAL A 59 5.96 -7.51 -9.08
CA VAL A 59 6.05 -8.14 -10.41
C VAL A 59 6.17 -9.66 -10.27
N LYS A 60 7.04 -10.16 -9.38
CA LYS A 60 7.16 -11.62 -9.15
C LYS A 60 5.85 -12.25 -8.67
N VAL A 61 5.06 -11.53 -7.88
CA VAL A 61 3.73 -12.01 -7.47
C VAL A 61 2.77 -12.05 -8.65
N LEU A 62 2.76 -11.01 -9.50
CA LEU A 62 1.91 -10.95 -10.69
C LEU A 62 2.30 -12.00 -11.74
N GLU A 63 3.57 -12.37 -11.82
CA GLU A 63 4.08 -13.46 -12.67
C GLU A 63 3.81 -14.86 -12.08
N GLY A 64 3.26 -14.95 -10.87
CA GLY A 64 2.98 -16.23 -10.19
C GLY A 64 4.23 -16.91 -9.61
N VAL A 65 5.37 -16.21 -9.54
CA VAL A 65 6.64 -16.72 -9.01
C VAL A 65 6.71 -16.61 -7.47
N MET A 66 5.91 -15.72 -6.88
CA MET A 66 5.83 -15.49 -5.45
C MET A 66 4.38 -15.32 -4.98
N HIS A 67 4.11 -15.58 -3.70
CA HIS A 67 2.81 -15.31 -3.08
C HIS A 67 2.78 -13.96 -2.38
N VAL A 68 1.56 -13.42 -2.19
CA VAL A 68 1.33 -12.21 -1.39
C VAL A 68 1.57 -12.54 0.09
N GLU A 69 2.04 -11.55 0.85
CA GLU A 69 2.11 -11.61 2.31
C GLU A 69 0.74 -12.03 2.92
N ASP A 70 0.78 -12.90 3.94
CA ASP A 70 -0.43 -13.40 4.59
C ASP A 70 -0.97 -12.47 5.67
N ASN A 71 -0.10 -11.69 6.32
CA ASN A 71 -0.46 -10.84 7.46
C ASN A 71 -0.61 -9.37 7.07
N LEU A 72 -1.38 -9.08 6.02
CA LEU A 72 -1.64 -7.71 5.58
C LEU A 72 -2.49 -6.94 6.59
N ASP A 73 -2.15 -5.68 6.82
CA ASP A 73 -3.01 -4.75 7.56
C ASP A 73 -3.90 -3.98 6.61
N TYR A 74 -5.21 -4.19 6.70
CA TYR A 74 -6.21 -3.51 5.89
C TYR A 74 -6.59 -2.13 6.44
N ASN A 75 -5.89 -1.65 7.48
CA ASN A 75 -6.03 -0.28 7.96
C ASN A 75 -5.20 0.68 7.10
N PHE A 76 -5.87 1.24 6.10
CA PHE A 76 -5.27 2.20 5.17
C PHE A 76 -5.20 3.64 5.72
N SER A 77 -5.63 3.87 6.96
CA SER A 77 -5.50 5.19 7.58
C SER A 77 -4.04 5.45 7.88
N SER A 78 -3.56 6.66 7.56
CA SER A 78 -2.29 7.14 8.09
C SER A 78 -2.36 7.10 9.62
N PRO A 79 -1.37 6.53 10.33
CA PRO A 79 -1.21 6.80 11.74
C PRO A 79 -1.13 8.32 11.92
N PRO A 80 -1.64 8.88 13.03
CA PRO A 80 -1.27 10.23 13.38
C PRO A 80 0.26 10.25 13.43
N ALA A 81 0.89 10.99 12.53
CA ALA A 81 2.32 11.11 12.50
C ALA A 81 2.78 11.43 13.92
N LEU A 82 3.76 10.70 14.43
CA LEU A 82 4.64 11.26 15.44
C LEU A 82 5.19 12.53 14.77
N ARG A 83 4.57 13.67 15.06
CA ARG A 83 5.14 14.98 14.75
C ARG A 83 6.36 15.08 15.63
N GLU A 84 7.47 14.51 15.18
CA GLU A 84 8.77 14.87 15.73
C GLU A 84 8.99 16.34 15.36
N ASN A 85 8.65 17.19 16.33
CA ASN A 85 8.93 18.60 16.31
C ASN A 85 10.46 18.78 16.30
N THR A 86 11.08 18.88 15.14
CA THR A 86 12.46 19.37 15.05
C THR A 86 12.43 20.91 15.06
N ALA A 87 12.27 21.48 16.25
CA ALA A 87 12.53 22.89 16.51
C ALA A 87 13.43 23.01 17.76
N ALA A 88 14.74 23.16 17.48
CA ALA A 88 15.82 23.72 18.29
C ALA A 88 16.14 23.08 19.66
N VAL A 89 17.28 22.38 19.75
CA VAL A 89 18.48 22.84 20.51
C VAL A 89 19.73 22.25 19.82
N HIS A 90 20.59 23.12 19.31
CA HIS A 90 21.97 22.77 18.96
C HIS A 90 22.73 22.42 20.25
N ASN A 91 23.40 21.27 20.29
CA ASN A 91 24.86 21.20 20.27
C ASN A 91 25.34 19.74 20.06
N GLU A 92 26.50 19.63 19.38
CA GLU A 92 27.28 18.43 18.99
C GLU A 92 26.56 17.31 18.20
N GLY A 93 26.39 17.51 16.88
CA GLY A 93 25.40 16.83 16.00
C GLY A 93 25.76 15.44 15.43
N ALA A 94 24.74 14.57 15.43
CA ALA A 94 24.79 13.13 15.24
C ALA A 94 24.54 12.63 13.80
N LEU A 95 24.95 11.37 13.64
CA LEU A 95 24.33 10.29 12.86
C LEU A 95 24.57 10.27 11.35
N GLU A 96 25.22 9.17 10.93
CA GLU A 96 25.54 8.84 9.55
C GLU A 96 24.30 8.84 8.64
N ALA A 97 24.31 9.81 7.74
CA ALA A 97 23.93 9.73 6.33
C ALA A 97 22.65 8.94 5.98
N ALA A 98 21.51 9.45 6.41
CA ALA A 98 20.29 9.35 5.61
C ALA A 98 20.03 10.70 4.95
N THR A 99 20.44 10.84 3.69
CA THR A 99 20.16 12.04 2.89
C THR A 99 18.64 12.27 2.82
N PRO A 100 18.12 13.43 3.24
CA PRO A 100 16.71 13.74 3.07
C PRO A 100 16.44 13.91 1.58
N LEU A 101 15.57 13.08 1.01
CA LEU A 101 15.06 13.28 -0.34
C LEU A 101 14.16 14.52 -0.32
N LEU A 102 14.66 15.62 -0.87
CA LEU A 102 13.86 16.81 -1.11
C LEU A 102 12.77 16.47 -2.14
N PRO A 103 11.54 16.96 -1.99
CA PRO A 103 10.51 16.80 -3.00
C PRO A 103 11.02 17.43 -4.30
N GLU A 104 11.12 16.64 -5.35
CA GLU A 104 11.47 17.13 -6.68
C GLU A 104 10.48 18.23 -7.08
N GLU A 105 11.03 19.43 -7.31
CA GLU A 105 10.34 20.52 -7.97
C GLU A 105 9.90 20.00 -9.34
N LEU A 106 8.58 19.78 -9.48
CA LEU A 106 7.95 19.42 -10.74
C LEU A 106 8.28 20.51 -11.76
N SER A 107 9.29 20.27 -12.59
CA SER A 107 9.65 21.12 -13.72
C SER A 107 8.38 21.42 -14.51
N GLY A 108 8.04 22.71 -14.54
CA GLY A 108 6.77 23.24 -15.03
C GLY A 108 6.44 22.97 -16.50
N PRO A 109 5.31 23.51 -16.98
CA PRO A 109 4.69 23.12 -18.24
C PRO A 109 5.52 23.51 -19.47
N ARG A 110 5.43 22.67 -20.51
CA ARG A 110 6.11 22.79 -21.81
C ARG A 110 5.63 23.97 -22.63
#